data_AF-A0A7C9KEV1-F1
#
_entry.id   AF-A0A7C9KEV1-F1
#
_cell.length_a   1.000
_cell.length_b   1.000
_cell.length_c   1.000
_cell.angle_alpha   90.00
_cell.angle_beta   90.00
_cell.angle_gamma   90.00
#
_symmetry.space_group_name_H-M   'P 1'
#
loop_
_entity.id
_entity.type
_entity.pdbx_description
1 polymer ?
#
loop_
_entity_poly.entity_id
_entity_poly.type
_entity_poly.pdbx_seq_one_letter_code
_entity_poly.pdbx_strand_id
1 'polypeptide(L)'
;MKLKLLLLLSGVIVMSGANANEPRLYIRSLFDIQYAFCAIKTNDVLGMDNRNSARAGRGFGTASTGSMLFLVNGENEISLEFGALGWFSPDKLSDKTRNHFNPESKCKLELTAMRGKNSEVLTAIEVEVDKNGQPEAIVSTNEAKYAAVSTPIVRHVIQADNVEAGHKNKNYFNIRKFPPNMTLYRFSRTVKIGGLPEWEWVKATPYTDAPEQRQQLQQAYMAVWQAYHTKDVKTIRDLQKVSLKAWAWSTGESEENIFTDQPIYSDINAKNFKMIPINWNDYRVKIMNQGRMVRLVNKSDPENSPISYYIDDEDGDTVLATTAPTFSLISGRFIRVI
;
A
#
# COMPACT_ATOMS: atom_id res chain seq x y z
N MET A 1 38.15 -37.71 69.99
CA MET A 1 38.06 -36.39 69.32
C MET A 1 37.97 -36.64 67.82
N LYS A 2 36.77 -36.56 67.22
CA LYS A 2 36.53 -36.74 65.79
C LYS A 2 36.01 -35.41 65.23
N LEU A 3 36.76 -34.80 64.33
CA LEU A 3 36.43 -33.55 63.66
C LEU A 3 35.59 -33.88 62.42
N LYS A 4 34.32 -33.45 62.38
CA LYS A 4 33.46 -33.53 61.18
C LYS A 4 33.59 -32.22 60.40
N LEU A 5 34.07 -32.34 59.18
CA LEU A 5 34.11 -31.29 58.16
C LEU A 5 32.70 -31.14 57.56
N LEU A 6 32.09 -29.96 57.67
CA LEU A 6 30.84 -29.62 56.97
C LEU A 6 31.19 -28.60 55.87
N LEU A 7 31.15 -29.05 54.60
CA LEU A 7 31.19 -28.15 53.44
C LEU A 7 29.79 -27.55 53.25
N LEU A 8 29.67 -26.23 53.37
CA LEU A 8 28.51 -25.45 52.94
C LEU A 8 28.78 -24.93 51.52
N LEU A 9 28.15 -25.54 50.52
CA LEU A 9 28.09 -25.00 49.15
C LEU A 9 27.21 -23.74 49.16
N SER A 10 27.81 -22.58 48.92
CA SER A 10 27.10 -21.34 48.60
C SER A 10 26.83 -21.30 47.10
N GLY A 11 25.60 -21.65 46.72
CA GLY A 11 25.12 -21.47 45.35
C GLY A 11 24.89 -19.99 45.06
N VAL A 12 25.73 -19.42 44.20
CA VAL A 12 25.49 -18.09 43.60
C VAL A 12 24.43 -18.27 42.52
N ILE A 13 23.18 -17.89 42.83
CA ILE A 13 22.13 -17.74 41.83
C ILE A 13 22.45 -16.47 41.04
N VAL A 14 23.12 -16.63 39.90
CA VAL A 14 23.21 -15.58 38.89
C VAL A 14 21.82 -15.46 38.27
N MET A 15 21.01 -14.51 38.76
CA MET A 15 19.80 -14.11 38.05
C MET A 15 20.24 -13.37 36.78
N SER A 16 20.28 -14.09 35.67
CA SER A 16 20.34 -13.50 34.34
C SER A 16 19.06 -12.68 34.15
N GLY A 17 19.15 -11.36 34.35
CA GLY A 17 18.07 -10.45 34.01
C GLY A 17 17.76 -10.60 32.53
N ALA A 18 16.62 -11.22 32.21
CA ALA A 18 16.07 -11.17 30.88
C ALA A 18 15.68 -9.71 30.62
N ASN A 19 16.52 -8.98 29.88
CA ASN A 19 16.10 -7.74 29.25
C ASN A 19 15.01 -8.11 28.25
N ALA A 20 13.75 -8.02 28.68
CA ALA A 20 12.63 -8.05 27.75
C ALA A 20 12.80 -6.86 26.82
N ASN A 21 13.25 -7.11 25.58
CA ASN A 21 13.27 -6.08 24.55
C ASN A 21 11.88 -5.45 24.47
N GLU A 22 11.81 -4.12 24.59
CA GLU A 22 10.53 -3.43 24.47
C GLU A 22 9.85 -3.81 23.16
N PRO A 23 8.54 -4.08 23.17
CA PRO A 23 7.83 -4.45 21.95
C PRO A 23 7.95 -3.34 20.91
N ARG A 24 8.39 -3.72 19.70
CA ARG A 24 8.53 -2.80 18.56
C ARG A 24 7.20 -2.09 18.26
N LEU A 25 7.29 -0.81 17.89
CA LEU A 25 6.16 -0.05 17.37
C LEU A 25 5.82 -0.48 15.94
N TYR A 26 4.55 -0.79 15.71
CA TYR A 26 3.96 -0.95 14.39
C TYR A 26 2.83 0.06 14.23
N ILE A 27 2.68 0.63 13.04
CA ILE A 27 1.51 1.46 12.70
C ILE A 27 0.81 0.86 11.50
N ARG A 28 -0.48 0.61 11.63
CA ARG A 28 -1.31 0.02 10.59
C ARG A 28 -2.53 0.88 10.34
N SER A 29 -3.00 0.87 9.10
CA SER A 29 -4.32 1.39 8.75
C SER A 29 -5.31 0.25 8.79
N LEU A 30 -6.19 0.24 9.77
CA LEU A 30 -7.30 -0.72 9.89
C LEU A 30 -8.52 -0.09 9.24
N PHE A 31 -9.27 -0.87 8.48
CA PHE A 31 -10.45 -0.35 7.79
C PHE A 31 -11.59 -1.36 7.76
N ASP A 32 -12.79 -0.81 7.71
CA ASP A 32 -14.05 -1.54 7.54
C ASP A 32 -14.91 -0.84 6.49
N ILE A 33 -15.36 -1.60 5.49
CA ILE A 33 -16.06 -1.09 4.31
C ILE A 33 -17.35 -1.86 4.15
N GLN A 34 -18.45 -1.14 3.93
CA GLN A 34 -19.76 -1.73 3.67
C GLN A 34 -20.51 -0.92 2.60
N TYR A 35 -21.11 -1.66 1.66
CA TYR A 35 -21.90 -1.16 0.54
C TYR A 35 -21.27 0.01 -0.25
N ALA A 36 -19.94 0.08 -0.34
CA ALA A 36 -19.25 1.18 -1.02
C ALA A 36 -17.95 0.73 -1.68
N PHE A 37 -17.45 1.57 -2.59
CA PHE A 37 -16.05 1.56 -2.95
C PHE A 37 -15.26 2.40 -1.94
N CYS A 38 -14.17 1.86 -1.41
CA CYS A 38 -13.19 2.59 -0.64
C CYS A 38 -11.77 2.33 -1.11
N ALA A 39 -10.97 3.40 -1.18
CA ALA A 39 -9.52 3.33 -1.32
C ALA A 39 -8.83 4.02 -0.14
N ILE A 40 -7.98 3.27 0.57
CA ILE A 40 -7.29 3.71 1.79
C ILE A 40 -5.87 4.14 1.44
N LYS A 41 -5.50 5.36 1.84
CA LYS A 41 -4.22 5.97 1.48
C LYS A 41 -3.45 6.51 2.70
N THR A 42 -2.13 6.45 2.59
CA THR A 42 -1.19 7.08 3.51
C THR A 42 -0.20 7.87 2.69
N ASN A 43 -0.16 9.20 2.85
CA ASN A 43 0.67 10.11 2.07
C ASN A 43 0.56 9.87 0.55
N ASP A 44 -0.68 9.80 0.06
CA ASP A 44 -1.07 9.48 -1.33
C ASP A 44 -0.72 8.06 -1.84
N VAL A 45 -0.05 7.25 -1.02
CA VAL A 45 0.21 5.84 -1.36
C VAL A 45 -1.04 5.01 -1.09
N LEU A 46 -1.55 4.34 -2.13
CA LEU A 46 -2.65 3.38 -1.99
C LEU A 46 -2.18 2.17 -1.19
N GLY A 47 -2.73 2.00 0.01
CA GLY A 47 -2.51 0.80 0.82
C GLY A 47 -3.39 -0.35 0.36
N MET A 48 -4.70 -0.10 0.22
CA MET A 48 -5.69 -1.09 -0.23
C MET A 48 -6.90 -0.36 -0.80
N ASP A 49 -7.57 -0.98 -1.77
CA ASP A 49 -8.95 -0.66 -2.11
C ASP A 49 -9.78 -1.94 -2.26
N ASN A 50 -11.10 -1.79 -2.28
CA ASN A 50 -12.01 -2.90 -2.52
C ASN A 50 -12.58 -2.90 -3.94
N ARG A 51 -11.87 -2.34 -4.94
CA ARG A 51 -12.35 -2.18 -6.33
C ARG A 51 -12.90 -3.46 -6.94
N ASN A 52 -12.22 -4.59 -6.73
CA ASN A 52 -12.68 -5.89 -7.20
C ASN A 52 -13.99 -6.34 -6.52
N SER A 53 -14.13 -6.07 -5.22
CA SER A 53 -15.37 -6.32 -4.46
C SER A 53 -16.51 -5.41 -4.91
N ALA A 54 -16.22 -4.12 -5.14
CA ALA A 54 -17.17 -3.14 -5.66
C ALA A 54 -17.66 -3.51 -7.07
N ARG A 55 -16.74 -3.96 -7.95
CA ARG A 55 -17.07 -4.46 -9.29
C ARG A 55 -17.97 -5.68 -9.29
N ALA A 56 -17.86 -6.53 -8.27
CA ALA A 56 -18.76 -7.66 -8.06
C ALA A 56 -20.11 -7.28 -7.43
N GLY A 57 -20.37 -5.98 -7.20
CA GLY A 57 -21.62 -5.48 -6.60
C GLY A 57 -21.73 -5.68 -5.10
N ARG A 58 -20.65 -6.09 -4.42
CA ARG A 58 -20.65 -6.34 -2.97
C ARG A 58 -20.27 -5.09 -2.19
N GLY A 59 -19.10 -4.52 -2.48
CA GLY A 59 -18.63 -3.31 -1.81
C GLY A 59 -18.31 -3.50 -0.32
N PHE A 60 -17.82 -4.68 0.06
CA PHE A 60 -17.41 -5.00 1.43
C PHE A 60 -15.90 -5.24 1.54
N GLY A 61 -15.36 -5.04 2.74
CA GLY A 61 -14.02 -5.47 3.10
C GLY A 61 -13.59 -4.96 4.47
N THR A 62 -13.07 -5.84 5.32
CA THR A 62 -12.46 -5.51 6.61
C THR A 62 -11.05 -6.08 6.61
N ALA A 63 -10.03 -5.23 6.77
CA ALA A 63 -8.64 -5.66 6.77
C ALA A 63 -7.72 -4.56 7.35
N SER A 64 -6.41 -4.74 7.21
CA SER A 64 -5.43 -3.74 7.58
C SER A 64 -4.25 -3.68 6.61
N THR A 65 -3.60 -2.53 6.49
CA THR A 65 -2.39 -2.33 5.69
C THR A 65 -1.21 -1.85 6.54
N GLY A 66 0.01 -2.13 6.06
CA GLY A 66 1.27 -1.69 6.69
C GLY A 66 1.58 -0.22 6.44
N SER A 67 0.72 0.69 6.92
CA SER A 67 0.86 2.13 6.66
C SER A 67 2.17 2.74 7.16
N MET A 68 2.79 2.15 8.19
CA MET A 68 4.11 2.55 8.72
C MET A 68 5.18 2.72 7.64
N LEU A 69 5.16 1.89 6.59
CA LEU A 69 6.11 1.94 5.47
C LEU A 69 6.07 3.25 4.69
N PHE A 70 4.96 3.99 4.80
CA PHE A 70 4.70 5.23 4.09
C PHE A 70 4.65 6.44 5.01
N LEU A 71 4.84 6.26 6.33
CA LEU A 71 4.83 7.34 7.30
C LEU A 71 6.26 7.88 7.55
N VAL A 72 6.33 9.15 7.91
CA VAL A 72 7.55 9.83 8.38
C VAL A 72 7.37 10.35 9.81
N ASN A 73 8.47 10.53 10.55
CA ASN A 73 8.41 11.30 11.79
C ASN A 73 7.99 12.75 11.46
N GLY A 74 6.97 13.27 12.14
CA GLY A 74 6.33 14.55 11.84
C GLY A 74 4.94 14.39 11.23
N GLU A 75 4.60 15.27 10.30
CA GLU A 75 3.25 15.35 9.70
C GLU A 75 3.06 14.36 8.56
N ASN A 76 1.91 13.69 8.57
CA ASN A 76 1.49 12.73 7.55
C ASN A 76 0.02 12.94 7.22
N GLU A 77 -0.39 12.72 5.97
CA GLU A 77 -1.79 12.65 5.58
C GLU A 77 -2.28 11.20 5.61
N ILE A 78 -3.41 10.97 6.27
CA ILE A 78 -4.22 9.78 6.05
C ILE A 78 -5.49 10.18 5.30
N SER A 79 -5.90 9.35 4.35
CA SER A 79 -7.12 9.61 3.59
C SER A 79 -7.82 8.34 3.17
N LEU A 80 -9.13 8.46 2.96
CA LEU A 80 -9.94 7.46 2.27
C LEU A 80 -10.74 8.13 1.16
N GLU A 81 -10.86 7.45 0.02
CA GLU A 81 -11.72 7.85 -1.08
C GLU A 81 -12.95 6.96 -1.10
N PHE A 82 -14.13 7.58 -1.10
CA PHE A 82 -15.42 6.91 -0.99
C PHE A 82 -16.24 7.07 -2.27
N GLY A 83 -16.76 5.98 -2.81
CA GLY A 83 -17.49 5.97 -4.08
C GLY A 83 -18.69 5.04 -4.08
N ALA A 84 -19.74 5.43 -4.81
CA ALA A 84 -20.95 4.62 -4.95
C ALA A 84 -20.69 3.36 -5.79
N LEU A 85 -21.34 2.25 -5.44
CA LEU A 85 -21.24 1.00 -6.19
C LEU A 85 -21.86 1.08 -7.59
N GLY A 86 -22.80 2.00 -7.80
CA GLY A 86 -23.44 2.22 -9.10
C GLY A 86 -22.45 2.51 -10.22
N TRP A 87 -21.30 3.13 -9.92
CA TRP A 87 -20.20 3.36 -10.87
C TRP A 87 -19.68 2.07 -11.53
N PHE A 88 -19.71 0.96 -10.81
CA PHE A 88 -19.21 -0.32 -11.30
C PHE A 88 -20.29 -1.20 -11.95
N SER A 89 -21.55 -0.73 -12.00
CA SER A 89 -22.68 -1.48 -12.56
C SER A 89 -22.42 -1.91 -14.02
N PRO A 90 -22.86 -3.12 -14.44
CA PRO A 90 -22.88 -3.50 -15.85
C PRO A 90 -23.85 -2.64 -16.67
N ASP A 91 -24.84 -2.04 -16.01
CA ASP A 91 -25.94 -1.38 -16.68
C ASP A 91 -25.54 0.00 -17.21
N LYS A 92 -26.17 0.37 -18.33
CA LYS A 92 -26.05 1.71 -18.90
C LYS A 92 -26.89 2.68 -18.07
N LEU A 93 -26.26 3.23 -17.04
CA LEU A 93 -26.83 4.20 -16.11
C LEU A 93 -26.24 5.59 -16.35
N SER A 94 -27.03 6.64 -16.10
CA SER A 94 -26.52 8.01 -16.08
C SER A 94 -25.53 8.22 -14.93
N ASP A 95 -24.59 9.15 -15.07
CA ASP A 95 -23.61 9.48 -14.02
C ASP A 95 -24.31 9.86 -12.70
N LYS A 96 -25.45 10.56 -12.78
CA LYS A 96 -26.29 10.89 -11.60
C LYS A 96 -26.78 9.63 -10.89
N THR A 97 -27.24 8.63 -11.63
CA THR A 97 -27.70 7.36 -11.07
C THR A 97 -26.53 6.53 -10.52
N ARG A 98 -25.41 6.51 -11.23
CA ARG A 98 -24.18 5.79 -10.82
C ARG A 98 -23.62 6.33 -9.51
N ASN A 99 -23.78 7.63 -9.26
CA ASN A 99 -23.31 8.30 -8.06
C ASN A 99 -24.27 8.24 -6.87
N HIS A 100 -25.36 7.47 -6.95
CA HIS A 100 -26.27 7.26 -5.83
C HIS A 100 -25.71 6.23 -4.85
N PHE A 101 -25.60 6.58 -3.58
CA PHE A 101 -25.13 5.70 -2.52
C PHE A 101 -26.28 4.88 -1.91
N ASN A 102 -25.96 3.68 -1.44
CA ASN A 102 -26.85 2.98 -0.51
C ASN A 102 -26.87 3.77 0.82
N PRO A 103 -28.03 4.02 1.45
CA PRO A 103 -28.09 4.69 2.75
C PRO A 103 -27.24 4.03 3.85
N GLU A 104 -26.97 2.73 3.73
CA GLU A 104 -26.11 1.97 4.66
C GLU A 104 -24.63 1.93 4.25
N SER A 105 -24.24 2.66 3.19
CA SER A 105 -22.85 2.73 2.76
C SER A 105 -22.00 3.38 3.85
N LYS A 106 -20.94 2.69 4.30
CA LYS A 106 -20.00 3.19 5.30
C LYS A 106 -18.56 2.85 4.96
N CYS A 107 -17.64 3.67 5.45
CA CYS A 107 -16.21 3.42 5.37
C CYS A 107 -15.51 3.98 6.59
N LYS A 108 -14.85 3.10 7.33
CA LYS A 108 -14.06 3.45 8.51
C LYS A 108 -12.59 3.21 8.24
N LEU A 109 -11.75 4.15 8.63
CA LEU A 109 -10.31 4.08 8.60
C LEU A 109 -9.76 4.50 9.96
N GLU A 110 -9.01 3.62 10.61
CA GLU A 110 -8.28 3.89 11.84
C GLU A 110 -6.78 3.78 11.58
N LEU A 111 -6.02 4.78 12.01
CA LEU A 111 -4.57 4.68 12.09
C LEU A 111 -4.22 4.22 13.51
N THR A 112 -3.72 2.99 13.63
CA THR A 112 -3.53 2.33 14.92
C THR A 112 -2.06 2.05 15.16
N ALA A 113 -1.54 2.56 16.28
CA ALA A 113 -0.24 2.18 16.82
C ALA A 113 -0.37 0.90 17.64
N MET A 114 0.60 -0.01 17.48
CA MET A 114 0.62 -1.30 18.17
C MET A 114 2.01 -1.52 18.76
N ARG A 115 2.06 -1.92 20.04
CA ARG A 115 3.29 -2.31 20.77
C ARG A 115 3.01 -3.56 21.59
N GLY A 116 3.43 -4.71 21.07
CA GLY A 116 3.12 -6.00 21.70
C GLY A 116 1.61 -6.23 21.75
N LYS A 117 1.06 -6.41 22.96
CA LYS A 117 -0.40 -6.58 23.16
C LYS A 117 -1.16 -5.25 23.24
N ASN A 118 -0.46 -4.12 23.35
CA ASN A 118 -1.08 -2.82 23.47
C ASN A 118 -1.38 -2.27 22.07
N SER A 119 -2.58 -1.73 21.88
CA SER A 119 -2.96 -1.02 20.67
C SER A 119 -3.66 0.29 21.03
N GLU A 120 -3.39 1.32 20.23
CA GLU A 120 -3.96 2.65 20.40
C GLU A 120 -4.34 3.22 19.04
N VAL A 121 -5.62 3.60 18.89
CA VAL A 121 -6.07 4.39 17.75
C VAL A 121 -5.54 5.81 17.91
N LEU A 122 -4.65 6.21 17.00
CA LEU A 122 -4.05 7.55 16.96
C LEU A 122 -5.04 8.56 16.38
N THR A 123 -5.73 8.16 15.32
CA THR A 123 -6.74 8.98 14.65
C THR A 123 -7.66 8.09 13.82
N ALA A 124 -8.86 8.58 13.53
CA ALA A 124 -9.80 7.89 12.65
C ALA A 124 -10.47 8.85 11.64
N ILE A 125 -10.99 8.26 10.58
CA ILE A 125 -11.93 8.85 9.61
C ILE A 125 -13.06 7.84 9.45
N GLU A 126 -14.29 8.26 9.74
CA GLU A 126 -15.49 7.45 9.58
C GLU A 126 -16.45 8.21 8.69
N VAL A 127 -16.96 7.55 7.65
CA VAL A 127 -17.80 8.14 6.61
C VAL A 127 -19.07 7.31 6.48
N GLU A 128 -20.21 7.99 6.48
CA GLU A 128 -21.53 7.42 6.19
C GLU A 128 -22.29 8.31 5.21
N VAL A 129 -23.48 7.87 4.81
CA VAL A 129 -24.37 8.61 3.93
C VAL A 129 -25.39 9.37 4.76
N ASP A 130 -25.44 10.69 4.55
CA ASP A 130 -26.38 11.57 5.24
C ASP A 130 -27.83 11.35 4.76
N LYS A 131 -28.77 12.02 5.42
CA LYS A 131 -30.20 11.99 5.06
C LYS A 131 -30.51 12.50 3.64
N ASN A 132 -29.58 13.23 3.01
CA ASN A 132 -29.71 13.74 1.65
C ASN A 132 -29.06 12.80 0.61
N GLY A 133 -28.53 11.63 1.05
CA GLY A 133 -27.85 10.68 0.19
C GLY A 133 -26.43 11.10 -0.19
N GLN A 134 -25.79 11.98 0.59
CA GLN A 134 -24.42 12.45 0.37
C GLN A 134 -23.44 11.87 1.40
N PRO A 135 -22.21 11.50 0.99
CA PRO A 135 -21.19 11.08 1.95
C PRO A 135 -20.76 12.23 2.87
N GLU A 136 -20.74 11.95 4.17
CA GLU A 136 -20.34 12.87 5.24
C GLU A 136 -19.47 12.14 6.28
N ALA A 137 -18.53 12.86 6.88
CA ALA A 137 -17.71 12.32 7.95
C ALA A 137 -18.45 12.39 9.29
N ILE A 138 -18.39 11.32 10.07
CA ILE A 138 -18.98 11.27 11.40
C ILE A 138 -18.00 11.82 12.43
N VAL A 139 -18.53 12.65 13.34
CA VAL A 139 -17.79 13.10 14.51
C VAL A 139 -17.69 11.95 15.51
N SER A 140 -16.50 11.36 15.63
CA SER A 140 -16.23 10.32 16.61
C SER A 140 -16.38 10.83 18.04
N THR A 141 -16.83 9.98 18.96
CA THR A 141 -16.80 10.28 20.40
C THR A 141 -15.37 10.50 20.92
N ASN A 142 -14.36 9.98 20.22
CA ASN A 142 -12.95 10.15 20.52
C ASN A 142 -12.31 11.37 19.81
N GLU A 143 -13.10 12.22 19.14
CA GLU A 143 -12.55 13.32 18.32
C GLU A 143 -11.70 14.30 19.15
N ALA A 144 -12.07 14.56 20.41
CA ALA A 144 -11.27 15.38 21.33
C ALA A 144 -9.87 14.80 21.59
N LYS A 145 -9.74 13.46 21.60
CA LYS A 145 -8.44 12.77 21.70
C LYS A 145 -7.66 12.92 20.40
N TYR A 146 -8.31 12.72 19.25
CA TYR A 146 -7.65 12.82 17.94
C TYR A 146 -7.14 14.24 17.67
N ALA A 147 -7.88 15.27 18.09
CA ALA A 147 -7.50 16.67 17.93
C ALA A 147 -6.15 17.04 18.57
N ALA A 148 -5.64 16.24 19.53
CA ALA A 148 -4.32 16.46 20.12
C ALA A 148 -3.16 16.19 19.15
N VAL A 149 -3.37 15.34 18.15
CA VAL A 149 -2.32 14.90 17.20
C VAL A 149 -2.72 15.08 15.73
N SER A 150 -3.99 15.37 15.45
CA SER A 150 -4.54 15.42 14.10
C SER A 150 -5.34 16.69 13.83
N THR A 151 -5.35 17.14 12.57
CA THR A 151 -6.23 18.21 12.09
C THR A 151 -7.67 17.70 11.96
N PRO A 152 -8.69 18.59 11.86
CA PRO A 152 -10.03 18.18 11.46
C PRO A 152 -10.06 17.44 10.11
N ILE A 153 -11.10 16.63 9.91
CA ILE A 153 -11.34 15.94 8.63
C ILE A 153 -11.78 16.95 7.58
N VAL A 154 -11.14 16.91 6.41
CA VAL A 154 -11.48 17.72 5.24
C VAL A 154 -12.08 16.82 4.18
N ARG A 155 -13.19 17.27 3.57
CA ARG A 155 -13.88 16.59 2.48
C ARG A 155 -13.63 17.30 1.16
N HIS A 156 -13.23 16.54 0.15
CA HIS A 156 -13.10 17.00 -1.24
C HIS A 156 -13.87 16.09 -2.17
N VAL A 157 -14.58 16.68 -3.14
CA VAL A 157 -15.11 15.93 -4.28
C VAL A 157 -14.02 15.88 -5.34
N ILE A 158 -13.67 14.69 -5.80
CA ILE A 158 -12.63 14.46 -6.79
C ILE A 158 -13.15 13.58 -7.92
N GLN A 159 -12.47 13.63 -9.07
CA GLN A 159 -12.65 12.65 -10.13
C GLN A 159 -11.65 11.52 -9.92
N ALA A 160 -12.10 10.27 -10.12
CA ALA A 160 -11.22 9.11 -10.09
C ALA A 160 -10.19 9.16 -11.22
N ASP A 161 -9.10 8.39 -11.05
CA ASP A 161 -8.09 8.21 -12.10
C ASP A 161 -8.75 7.69 -13.39
N ASN A 162 -8.72 8.48 -14.46
CA ASN A 162 -9.19 8.06 -15.78
C ASN A 162 -8.24 7.00 -16.38
N VAL A 163 -8.80 6.13 -17.21
CA VAL A 163 -8.02 5.14 -17.97
C VAL A 163 -8.28 5.27 -19.47
N GLU A 164 -7.28 4.89 -20.25
CA GLU A 164 -7.30 4.94 -21.71
C GLU A 164 -7.24 3.51 -22.25
N ALA A 165 -8.06 3.15 -23.24
CA ALA A 165 -7.97 1.84 -23.89
C ALA A 165 -6.71 1.75 -24.78
N GLY A 166 -6.24 0.54 -25.06
CA GLY A 166 -5.15 0.30 -26.03
C GLY A 166 -3.73 0.29 -25.47
N HIS A 167 -3.55 0.54 -24.17
CA HIS A 167 -2.25 0.49 -23.50
C HIS A 167 -1.99 -0.86 -22.79
N LYS A 168 -2.87 -1.85 -22.99
CA LYS A 168 -2.69 -3.24 -22.58
C LYS A 168 -3.47 -4.16 -23.51
N ASN A 169 -3.15 -5.46 -23.49
CA ASN A 169 -3.90 -6.46 -24.25
C ASN A 169 -5.40 -6.39 -23.90
N LYS A 170 -6.24 -6.32 -24.94
CA LYS A 170 -7.70 -6.14 -24.85
C LYS A 170 -8.39 -7.15 -23.93
N ASN A 171 -7.87 -8.38 -23.84
CA ASN A 171 -8.43 -9.43 -22.99
C ASN A 171 -8.32 -9.08 -21.50
N TYR A 172 -7.40 -8.20 -21.13
CA TYR A 172 -7.17 -7.76 -19.76
C TYR A 172 -7.67 -6.33 -19.49
N PHE A 173 -8.23 -5.66 -20.50
CA PHE A 173 -8.81 -4.33 -20.32
C PHE A 173 -10.28 -4.43 -19.91
N ASN A 174 -10.64 -3.76 -18.83
CA ASN A 174 -12.03 -3.68 -18.38
C ASN A 174 -12.35 -2.27 -17.91
N ILE A 175 -13.05 -1.51 -18.75
CA ILE A 175 -13.47 -0.14 -18.45
C ILE A 175 -14.35 -0.05 -17.19
N ARG A 176 -15.07 -1.11 -16.81
CA ARG A 176 -15.85 -1.11 -15.56
C ARG A 176 -14.97 -1.20 -14.31
N LYS A 177 -13.73 -1.64 -14.44
CA LYS A 177 -12.76 -1.63 -13.32
C LYS A 177 -12.38 -0.19 -12.96
N PHE A 178 -12.30 0.69 -13.95
CA PHE A 178 -12.04 2.12 -13.79
C PHE A 178 -13.08 2.93 -14.58
N PRO A 179 -14.31 3.07 -14.06
CA PRO A 179 -15.39 3.72 -14.77
C PRO A 179 -15.05 5.17 -15.12
N PRO A 180 -15.36 5.62 -16.36
CA PRO A 180 -15.14 7.02 -16.74
C PRO A 180 -16.01 7.95 -15.89
N ASN A 181 -15.52 9.16 -15.64
CA ASN A 181 -16.20 10.22 -14.88
C ASN A 181 -16.58 9.83 -13.44
N MET A 182 -15.98 8.76 -12.90
CA MET A 182 -16.30 8.28 -11.56
C MET A 182 -16.00 9.38 -10.54
N THR A 183 -17.04 9.85 -9.88
CA THR A 183 -16.93 10.83 -8.81
C THR A 183 -16.62 10.11 -7.50
N LEU A 184 -15.62 10.59 -6.78
CA LEU A 184 -15.21 10.10 -5.47
C LEU A 184 -15.26 11.24 -4.45
N TYR A 185 -15.47 10.89 -3.20
CA TYR A 185 -15.42 11.79 -2.06
C TYR A 185 -14.20 11.42 -1.22
N ARG A 186 -13.17 12.27 -1.26
CA ARG A 186 -11.97 12.09 -0.45
C ARG A 186 -12.17 12.75 0.90
N PHE A 187 -11.95 11.97 1.95
CA PHE A 187 -11.88 12.43 3.32
C PHE A 187 -10.45 12.27 3.82
N SER A 188 -9.85 13.35 4.29
CA SER A 188 -8.45 13.39 4.67
C SER A 188 -8.23 14.18 5.94
N ARG A 189 -7.22 13.82 6.72
CA ARG A 189 -6.69 14.64 7.81
C ARG A 189 -5.19 14.44 7.95
N THR A 190 -4.51 15.46 8.46
CA THR A 190 -3.10 15.36 8.82
C THR A 190 -2.98 14.83 10.25
N VAL A 191 -1.97 14.00 10.52
CA VAL A 191 -1.64 13.45 11.83
C VAL A 191 -0.13 13.56 12.08
N LYS A 192 0.25 13.91 13.31
CA LYS A 192 1.64 13.96 13.76
C LYS A 192 2.05 12.62 14.37
N ILE A 193 3.10 12.02 13.82
CA ILE A 193 3.62 10.72 14.22
C ILE A 193 5.07 10.84 14.68
N GLY A 194 5.45 10.07 15.71
CA GLY A 194 6.82 9.99 16.19
C GLY A 194 7.23 8.55 16.52
N GLY A 195 8.54 8.33 16.66
CA GLY A 195 9.10 7.02 17.02
C GLY A 195 9.18 6.03 15.86
N LEU A 196 9.11 6.52 14.61
CA LEU A 196 9.31 5.70 13.41
C LEU A 196 10.80 5.51 13.11
N PRO A 197 11.19 4.39 12.47
CA PRO A 197 12.52 4.26 11.90
C PRO A 197 12.73 5.32 10.81
N GLU A 198 13.99 5.67 10.57
CA GLU A 198 14.34 6.54 9.46
C GLU A 198 14.43 5.71 8.17
N TRP A 199 13.37 5.70 7.36
CA TRP A 199 13.40 5.01 6.07
C TRP A 199 14.39 5.69 5.11
N GLU A 200 15.08 4.91 4.28
CA GLU A 200 16.07 5.45 3.33
C GLU A 200 15.45 6.48 2.37
N TRP A 201 14.16 6.34 2.03
CA TRP A 201 13.45 7.26 1.16
C TRP A 201 13.10 8.62 1.79
N VAL A 202 13.15 8.77 3.13
CA VAL A 202 12.72 10.01 3.81
C VAL A 202 13.50 11.23 3.33
N LYS A 203 14.79 11.04 3.01
CA LYS A 203 15.72 12.06 2.52
C LYS A 203 15.88 12.05 1.00
N ALA A 204 15.04 11.31 0.28
CA ALA A 204 15.09 11.25 -1.18
C ALA A 204 14.85 12.62 -1.81
N THR A 205 15.50 12.87 -2.93
CA THR A 205 15.25 14.06 -3.75
C THR A 205 13.85 13.95 -4.36
N PRO A 206 12.99 14.98 -4.26
CA PRO A 206 11.67 14.95 -4.87
C PRO A 206 11.71 14.71 -6.38
N TYR A 207 10.86 13.78 -6.84
CA TYR A 207 10.60 13.52 -8.23
C TYR A 207 9.66 14.59 -8.79
N THR A 208 10.04 15.19 -9.91
CA THR A 208 9.30 16.27 -10.59
C THR A 208 8.95 15.95 -12.03
N ASP A 209 9.33 14.75 -12.50
CA ASP A 209 9.16 14.31 -13.89
C ASP A 209 10.01 15.08 -14.92
N ALA A 210 11.10 15.71 -14.47
CA ALA A 210 12.10 16.27 -15.37
C ALA A 210 12.64 15.18 -16.34
N PRO A 211 12.97 15.52 -17.60
CA PRO A 211 13.40 14.53 -18.60
C PRO A 211 14.52 13.60 -18.14
N GLU A 212 15.51 14.13 -17.42
CA GLU A 212 16.61 13.34 -16.85
C GLU A 212 16.13 12.35 -15.79
N GLN A 213 15.29 12.82 -14.84
CA GLN A 213 14.69 11.95 -13.82
C GLN A 213 13.82 10.86 -14.46
N ARG A 214 13.04 11.20 -15.49
CA ARG A 214 12.24 10.23 -16.25
C ARG A 214 13.13 9.16 -16.89
N GLN A 215 14.21 9.56 -17.55
CA GLN A 215 15.13 8.62 -18.21
C GLN A 215 15.80 7.69 -17.19
N GLN A 216 16.27 8.23 -16.06
CA GLN A 216 16.87 7.44 -14.99
C GLN A 216 15.85 6.48 -14.34
N LEU A 217 14.59 6.90 -14.16
CA LEU A 217 13.53 6.03 -13.65
C LEU A 217 13.24 4.88 -14.63
N GLN A 218 13.18 5.17 -15.94
CA GLN A 218 13.02 4.16 -16.98
C GLN A 218 14.18 3.16 -16.98
N GLN A 219 15.42 3.61 -16.78
CA GLN A 219 16.58 2.73 -16.64
C GLN A 219 16.48 1.82 -15.41
N ALA A 220 15.97 2.33 -14.27
CA ALA A 220 15.73 1.50 -13.09
C ALA A 220 14.67 0.43 -13.32
N TYR A 221 13.57 0.76 -14.02
CA TYR A 221 12.60 -0.24 -14.48
C TYR A 221 13.25 -1.26 -15.42
N MET A 222 14.09 -0.83 -16.36
CA MET A 222 14.78 -1.75 -17.27
C MET A 222 15.71 -2.72 -16.55
N ALA A 223 16.41 -2.27 -15.51
CA ALA A 223 17.26 -3.15 -14.71
C ALA A 223 16.43 -4.28 -14.05
N VAL A 224 15.26 -3.93 -13.49
CA VAL A 224 14.33 -4.93 -12.92
C VAL A 224 13.79 -5.85 -14.00
N TRP A 225 13.32 -5.29 -15.12
CA TRP A 225 12.77 -6.06 -16.24
C TRP A 225 13.78 -7.07 -16.76
N GLN A 226 15.05 -6.65 -16.93
CA GLN A 226 16.12 -7.51 -17.42
C GLN A 226 16.41 -8.64 -16.44
N ALA A 227 16.41 -8.37 -15.14
CA ALA A 227 16.64 -9.39 -14.12
C ALA A 227 15.55 -10.47 -14.13
N TYR A 228 14.27 -10.10 -14.32
CA TYR A 228 13.18 -11.07 -14.53
C TYR A 228 13.34 -11.81 -15.86
N HIS A 229 13.65 -11.10 -16.94
CA HIS A 229 13.85 -11.70 -18.27
C HIS A 229 14.96 -12.77 -18.27
N THR A 230 16.07 -12.52 -17.58
CA THR A 230 17.19 -13.46 -17.45
C THR A 230 17.01 -14.44 -16.28
N LYS A 231 15.88 -14.37 -15.57
CA LYS A 231 15.58 -15.19 -14.38
C LYS A 231 16.68 -15.10 -13.30
N ASP A 232 17.33 -13.95 -13.20
CA ASP A 232 18.41 -13.71 -12.24
C ASP A 232 17.83 -13.35 -10.87
N VAL A 233 17.45 -14.38 -10.12
CA VAL A 233 16.85 -14.26 -8.78
C VAL A 233 17.75 -13.46 -7.83
N LYS A 234 19.08 -13.63 -7.93
CA LYS A 234 20.03 -12.91 -7.08
C LYS A 234 19.95 -11.40 -7.37
N THR A 235 20.00 -11.01 -8.64
CA THR A 235 19.87 -9.60 -9.02
C THR A 235 18.49 -9.04 -8.66
N ILE A 236 17.40 -9.81 -8.83
CA ILE A 236 16.05 -9.38 -8.41
C ILE A 236 16.04 -9.07 -6.90
N ARG A 237 16.65 -9.93 -6.08
CA ARG A 237 16.75 -9.73 -4.63
C ARG A 237 17.62 -8.52 -4.27
N ASP A 238 18.77 -8.38 -4.91
CA ASP A 238 19.70 -7.27 -4.66
C ASP A 238 19.03 -5.92 -4.97
N LEU A 239 18.25 -5.85 -6.06
CA LEU A 239 17.46 -4.66 -6.42
C LEU A 239 16.34 -4.35 -5.41
N GLN A 240 15.91 -5.32 -4.61
CA GLN A 240 14.88 -5.15 -3.57
C GLN A 240 15.44 -4.89 -2.17
N LYS A 241 16.77 -4.90 -1.97
CA LYS A 241 17.39 -4.90 -0.64
C LYS A 241 16.87 -3.82 0.32
N VAL A 242 16.64 -2.61 -0.18
CA VAL A 242 16.09 -1.51 0.65
C VAL A 242 14.62 -1.75 1.00
N SER A 243 13.81 -2.19 0.05
CA SER A 243 12.42 -2.59 0.30
C SER A 243 12.33 -3.77 1.29
N LEU A 244 13.13 -4.83 1.11
CA LEU A 244 13.14 -6.00 2.00
C LEU A 244 13.47 -5.62 3.44
N LYS A 245 14.46 -4.74 3.66
CA LYS A 245 14.77 -4.19 5.00
C LYS A 245 13.59 -3.43 5.60
N ALA A 246 12.92 -2.61 4.79
CA ALA A 246 11.78 -1.83 5.26
C ALA A 246 10.62 -2.75 5.68
N TRP A 247 10.29 -3.73 4.83
CA TRP A 247 9.30 -4.75 5.12
C TRP A 247 9.66 -5.56 6.37
N ALA A 248 10.88 -6.09 6.47
CA ALA A 248 11.37 -6.87 7.61
C ALA A 248 11.24 -6.10 8.93
N TRP A 249 11.55 -4.79 8.90
CA TRP A 249 11.34 -3.94 10.06
C TRP A 249 9.86 -3.81 10.42
N SER A 250 9.00 -3.57 9.43
CA SER A 250 7.57 -3.31 9.60
C SER A 250 6.71 -4.54 9.91
N THR A 251 7.18 -5.76 9.59
CA THR A 251 6.45 -7.02 9.86
C THR A 251 7.06 -7.82 10.99
N GLY A 252 8.34 -7.60 11.29
CA GLY A 252 9.10 -8.44 12.22
C GLY A 252 9.60 -9.75 11.60
N GLU A 253 9.41 -9.93 10.29
CA GLU A 253 9.91 -11.09 9.54
C GLU A 253 11.37 -10.89 9.09
N SER A 254 11.98 -11.96 8.58
CA SER A 254 13.29 -11.88 7.95
C SER A 254 13.19 -11.38 6.51
N GLU A 255 14.25 -10.72 6.02
CA GLU A 255 14.34 -10.34 4.60
C GLU A 255 14.23 -11.56 3.66
N GLU A 256 14.67 -12.74 4.12
CA GLU A 256 14.53 -14.01 3.38
C GLU A 256 13.06 -14.37 3.21
N ASN A 257 12.31 -14.46 4.32
CA ASN A 257 10.92 -14.90 4.29
C ASN A 257 10.08 -13.98 3.39
N ILE A 258 10.25 -12.66 3.54
CA ILE A 258 9.56 -11.67 2.72
C ILE A 258 9.90 -11.83 1.22
N PHE A 259 11.13 -12.21 0.90
CA PHE A 259 11.53 -12.43 -0.48
C PHE A 259 10.97 -13.74 -1.03
N THR A 260 11.01 -14.83 -0.25
CA THR A 260 10.54 -16.16 -0.66
C THR A 260 9.02 -16.28 -0.74
N ASP A 261 8.28 -15.47 0.02
CA ASP A 261 6.82 -15.42 0.00
C ASP A 261 6.27 -14.71 -1.25
N GLN A 262 7.12 -13.98 -1.98
CA GLN A 262 6.75 -13.42 -3.28
C GLN A 262 6.70 -14.53 -4.34
N PRO A 263 5.77 -14.47 -5.31
CA PRO A 263 5.67 -15.47 -6.37
C PRO A 263 6.80 -15.38 -7.41
N ILE A 264 7.93 -14.71 -7.10
CA ILE A 264 9.03 -14.52 -8.06
C ILE A 264 9.53 -15.87 -8.57
N TYR A 265 9.86 -16.79 -7.66
CA TYR A 265 10.45 -18.07 -8.05
C TYR A 265 9.46 -18.96 -8.80
N SER A 266 8.19 -18.98 -8.37
CA SER A 266 7.14 -19.72 -9.07
C SER A 266 6.90 -19.14 -10.46
N ASP A 267 6.80 -17.82 -10.59
CA ASP A 267 6.44 -17.14 -11.84
C ASP A 267 7.52 -17.27 -12.90
N ILE A 268 8.79 -16.99 -12.56
CA ILE A 268 9.87 -17.07 -13.54
C ILE A 268 10.13 -18.50 -14.02
N ASN A 269 9.72 -19.51 -13.24
CA ASN A 269 9.83 -20.92 -13.60
C ASN A 269 8.51 -21.51 -14.11
N ALA A 270 7.43 -20.73 -14.14
CA ALA A 270 6.16 -21.17 -14.68
C ALA A 270 6.25 -21.44 -16.18
N LYS A 271 5.34 -22.29 -16.66
CA LYS A 271 5.22 -22.60 -18.07
C LYS A 271 4.88 -21.32 -18.85
N ASN A 272 5.48 -21.18 -20.03
CA ASN A 272 5.30 -20.03 -20.91
C ASN A 272 5.63 -18.67 -20.27
N PHE A 273 6.44 -18.63 -19.19
CA PHE A 273 6.94 -17.39 -18.62
C PHE A 273 7.55 -16.51 -19.72
N LYS A 274 6.99 -15.31 -19.88
CA LYS A 274 7.42 -14.35 -20.91
C LYS A 274 7.22 -12.92 -20.47
N MET A 275 8.33 -12.20 -20.32
CA MET A 275 8.32 -10.75 -20.11
C MET A 275 7.66 -10.02 -21.28
N ILE A 276 6.85 -9.02 -20.96
CA ILE A 276 6.23 -8.14 -21.95
C ILE A 276 7.22 -7.01 -22.28
N PRO A 277 7.59 -6.77 -23.55
CA PRO A 277 8.41 -5.63 -23.92
C PRO A 277 7.78 -4.32 -23.47
N ILE A 278 8.59 -3.42 -22.90
CA ILE A 278 8.09 -2.15 -22.37
C ILE A 278 7.90 -1.15 -23.51
N ASN A 279 6.66 -0.67 -23.67
CA ASN A 279 6.35 0.52 -24.42
C ASN A 279 6.09 1.67 -23.45
N TRP A 280 7.03 2.61 -23.36
CA TRP A 280 6.95 3.71 -22.38
C TRP A 280 5.72 4.60 -22.53
N ASN A 281 5.14 4.68 -23.73
CA ASN A 281 3.93 5.46 -23.98
C ASN A 281 2.69 4.87 -23.32
N ASP A 282 2.74 3.62 -22.86
CA ASP A 282 1.63 2.94 -22.17
C ASP A 282 1.56 3.30 -20.68
N TYR A 283 2.53 4.04 -20.17
CA TYR A 283 2.66 4.34 -18.76
C TYR A 283 2.64 5.83 -18.47
N ARG A 284 2.10 6.17 -17.30
CA ARG A 284 2.14 7.52 -16.71
C ARG A 284 2.75 7.46 -15.32
N VAL A 285 3.19 8.61 -14.81
CA VAL A 285 3.77 8.70 -13.48
C VAL A 285 2.70 8.79 -12.39
N LYS A 286 2.92 8.10 -11.27
CA LYS A 286 2.24 8.28 -9.99
C LYS A 286 3.27 8.77 -8.98
N ILE A 287 3.12 10.02 -8.54
CA ILE A 287 4.00 10.67 -7.55
C ILE A 287 3.29 10.62 -6.19
N MET A 288 4.01 10.22 -5.14
CA MET A 288 3.48 9.99 -3.79
C MET A 288 4.48 10.49 -2.75
N ASN A 289 4.09 10.55 -1.47
CA ASN A 289 4.97 10.96 -0.37
C ASN A 289 5.70 12.29 -0.63
N GLN A 290 4.96 13.31 -1.10
CA GLN A 290 5.48 14.65 -1.41
C GLN A 290 6.63 14.63 -2.45
N GLY A 291 6.55 13.73 -3.43
CA GLY A 291 7.59 13.60 -4.46
C GLY A 291 8.68 12.59 -4.12
N ARG A 292 8.79 12.11 -2.88
CA ARG A 292 9.86 11.20 -2.47
C ARG A 292 9.65 9.77 -2.96
N MET A 293 8.43 9.40 -3.34
CA MET A 293 8.12 8.11 -3.94
C MET A 293 7.48 8.28 -5.31
N VAL A 294 7.85 7.41 -6.24
CA VAL A 294 7.35 7.42 -7.60
C VAL A 294 7.19 6.01 -8.15
N ARG A 295 6.17 5.78 -8.97
CA ARG A 295 6.03 4.59 -9.79
C ARG A 295 5.41 4.91 -11.15
N LEU A 296 5.67 4.06 -12.13
CA LEU A 296 4.99 4.06 -13.43
C LEU A 296 3.78 3.13 -13.36
N VAL A 297 2.62 3.65 -13.75
CA VAL A 297 1.34 2.92 -13.80
C VAL A 297 0.81 2.90 -15.22
N ASN A 298 0.25 1.77 -15.63
CA ASN A 298 -0.30 1.61 -16.98
C ASN A 298 -1.55 2.49 -17.16
N LYS A 299 -1.69 3.12 -18.33
CA LYS A 299 -2.79 4.02 -18.65
C LYS A 299 -4.15 3.32 -18.78
N SER A 300 -4.17 2.02 -19.11
CA SER A 300 -5.40 1.22 -19.20
C SER A 300 -5.81 0.55 -17.89
N ASP A 301 -4.84 0.27 -17.01
CA ASP A 301 -5.07 -0.37 -15.71
C ASP A 301 -3.96 0.04 -14.73
N PRO A 302 -4.19 1.06 -13.89
CA PRO A 302 -3.17 1.61 -12.98
C PRO A 302 -2.59 0.63 -11.95
N GLU A 303 -3.13 -0.57 -11.82
CA GLU A 303 -2.55 -1.66 -11.01
C GLU A 303 -1.35 -2.31 -11.71
N ASN A 304 -1.25 -2.18 -13.03
CA ASN A 304 -0.15 -2.75 -13.82
C ASN A 304 1.04 -1.78 -13.92
N SER A 305 2.24 -2.36 -13.97
CA SER A 305 3.50 -1.62 -14.10
C SER A 305 4.27 -2.01 -15.37
N PRO A 306 5.40 -1.35 -15.70
CA PRO A 306 6.31 -1.81 -16.75
C PRO A 306 6.86 -3.23 -16.55
N ILE A 307 6.85 -3.75 -15.32
CA ILE A 307 7.32 -5.10 -15.02
C ILE A 307 6.14 -6.06 -15.03
N SER A 308 5.66 -6.36 -16.24
CA SER A 308 4.58 -7.32 -16.48
C SER A 308 5.05 -8.48 -17.37
N TYR A 309 4.44 -9.64 -17.17
CA TYR A 309 4.77 -10.88 -17.86
C TYR A 309 3.55 -11.79 -17.98
N TYR A 310 3.62 -12.73 -18.92
CA TYR A 310 2.66 -13.82 -19.03
C TYR A 310 3.22 -15.08 -18.39
N ILE A 311 2.35 -15.83 -17.72
CA ILE A 311 2.59 -17.20 -17.23
C ILE A 311 1.34 -18.02 -17.52
N ASP A 312 1.49 -19.34 -17.68
CA ASP A 312 0.34 -20.24 -17.52
C ASP A 312 0.16 -20.54 -16.03
N ASP A 313 -1.05 -20.39 -15.52
CA ASP A 313 -1.40 -20.75 -14.15
C ASP A 313 -1.56 -22.27 -13.97
N GLU A 314 -1.96 -22.69 -12.77
CA GLU A 314 -2.12 -24.11 -12.42
C GLU A 314 -3.21 -24.81 -13.25
N ASP A 315 -4.20 -24.05 -13.74
CA ASP A 315 -5.29 -24.55 -14.60
C ASP A 315 -4.88 -24.58 -16.09
N GLY A 316 -3.68 -24.06 -16.41
CA GLY A 316 -3.13 -24.00 -17.77
C GLY A 316 -3.58 -22.76 -18.56
N ASP A 317 -4.23 -21.80 -17.91
CA ASP A 317 -4.67 -20.56 -18.53
C ASP A 317 -3.53 -19.53 -18.53
N THR A 318 -3.33 -18.85 -19.66
CA THR A 318 -2.34 -17.78 -19.74
C THR A 318 -2.85 -16.51 -19.03
N VAL A 319 -2.22 -16.16 -17.92
CA VAL A 319 -2.56 -14.98 -17.11
C VAL A 319 -1.51 -13.88 -17.26
N LEU A 320 -1.96 -12.63 -17.06
CA LEU A 320 -1.10 -11.45 -16.98
C LEU A 320 -0.73 -11.20 -15.52
N ALA A 321 0.54 -11.35 -15.20
CA ALA A 321 1.11 -11.02 -13.90
C ALA A 321 1.97 -9.75 -13.98
N THR A 322 2.14 -9.09 -12.84
CA THR A 322 2.89 -7.84 -12.74
C THR A 322 3.48 -7.67 -11.34
N THR A 323 4.66 -7.09 -11.25
CA THR A 323 5.18 -6.51 -10.00
C THR A 323 5.13 -4.99 -10.12
N ALA A 324 4.74 -4.27 -9.06
CA ALA A 324 4.51 -2.83 -9.09
C ALA A 324 5.44 -2.07 -8.13
N PRO A 325 6.76 -2.05 -8.39
CA PRO A 325 7.73 -1.46 -7.48
C PRO A 325 7.54 0.05 -7.33
N THR A 326 7.79 0.55 -6.13
CA THR A 326 7.89 1.98 -5.84
C THR A 326 9.34 2.39 -5.68
N PHE A 327 9.73 3.48 -6.32
CA PHE A 327 11.09 3.98 -6.34
C PHE A 327 11.23 5.33 -5.62
N SER A 328 12.44 5.60 -5.14
CA SER A 328 12.87 6.90 -4.65
C SER A 328 14.19 7.31 -5.28
N LEU A 329 14.38 8.61 -5.53
CA LEU A 329 15.65 9.16 -6.01
C LEU A 329 16.59 9.42 -4.81
N ILE A 330 17.47 8.47 -4.54
CA ILE A 330 18.39 8.46 -3.39
C ILE A 330 19.81 8.56 -3.94
N SER A 331 20.57 9.58 -3.50
CA SER A 331 21.95 9.79 -3.93
C SER A 331 22.13 9.77 -5.46
N GLY A 332 21.19 10.39 -6.19
CA GLY A 332 21.20 10.48 -7.65
C GLY A 332 20.82 9.20 -8.40
N ARG A 333 20.27 8.18 -7.73
CA ARG A 333 19.80 6.94 -8.37
C ARG A 333 18.41 6.55 -7.90
N PHE A 334 17.62 5.93 -8.77
CA PHE A 334 16.35 5.35 -8.38
C PHE A 334 16.55 4.00 -7.70
N ILE A 335 16.11 3.90 -6.46
CA ILE A 335 16.17 2.70 -5.62
C ILE A 335 14.76 2.22 -5.35
N ARG A 336 14.52 0.90 -5.40
CA ARG A 336 13.23 0.31 -4.99
C ARG A 336 13.11 0.38 -3.48
N VAL A 337 12.09 1.06 -2.99
CA VAL A 337 11.90 1.31 -1.57
C VAL A 337 10.69 0.61 -0.99
N ILE A 338 9.73 0.20 -1.83
CA ILE A 338 8.58 -0.64 -1.48
C ILE A 338 8.30 -1.62 -2.61
#